data_AF-A0A7C7HD24-F1
#
_entry.id   AF-A0A7C7HD24-F1
#
_cell.length_a   1.000
_cell.length_b   1.000
_cell.length_c   1.000
_cell.angle_alpha   90.00
_cell.angle_beta   90.00
_cell.angle_gamma   90.00
#
_symmetry.space_group_name_H-M   'P 1'
#
loop_
_entity.id
_entity.type
_entity.pdbx_description
1 polymer ?
#
loop_
_entity_poly.entity_id
_entity_poly.type
_entity_poly.pdbx_seq_one_letter_code
_entity_poly.pdbx_strand_id
1 'polypeptide(L)'
;MDTRLNINHQMFELIVSSLFIVLLGCGTIQKNQPSNLSYQLSYSYLDQGNIFLQQKRYQQAIEQFQLAVEADPDSVMSHAGLGWAYYNSGMIDAAIVEGEIVMNLEPNHPDLPVLSNLINQLKQYQQR
;
A
#
# COMPACT_ATOMS: atom_id res chain seq x y z
N MET A 1 50.47 34.82 27.53
CA MET A 1 50.70 33.56 26.79
C MET A 1 49.37 33.05 26.34
N ASP A 2 49.16 33.16 25.03
CA ASP A 2 47.87 33.11 24.34
C ASP A 2 47.20 31.73 24.36
N THR A 3 46.28 31.52 25.31
CA THR A 3 45.30 30.41 25.24
C THR A 3 44.10 30.73 24.34
N ARG A 4 44.05 31.92 23.73
CA ARG A 4 42.96 32.36 22.85
C ARG A 4 43.01 31.80 21.43
N LEU A 5 44.12 31.17 21.01
CA LEU A 5 44.29 30.66 19.64
C LEU A 5 43.86 29.20 19.45
N ASN A 6 43.70 28.41 20.53
CA ASN A 6 43.32 26.99 20.44
C ASN A 6 41.80 26.74 20.63
N ILE A 7 41.08 27.72 21.16
CA ILE A 7 39.61 27.65 21.35
C ILE A 7 38.90 27.72 19.99
N ASN A 8 39.47 28.45 19.02
CA ASN A 8 38.86 28.65 17.70
C ASN A 8 38.89 27.38 16.82
N HIS A 9 39.91 26.53 16.96
CA HIS A 9 40.02 25.30 16.17
C HIS A 9 39.09 24.19 16.72
N GLN A 10 38.94 24.08 18.04
CA GLN A 10 37.99 23.15 18.67
C GLN A 10 36.52 23.60 18.51
N MET A 11 36.25 24.90 18.52
CA MET A 11 34.90 25.43 18.22
C MET A 11 34.48 25.18 16.77
N PHE A 12 35.41 25.23 15.81
CA PHE A 12 35.12 25.03 14.39
C PHE A 12 34.70 23.57 14.09
N GLU A 13 35.37 22.59 14.71
CA GLU A 13 35.02 21.16 14.64
C GLU A 13 33.62 20.84 15.22
N LEU A 14 33.21 21.54 16.28
CA LEU A 14 31.88 21.36 16.90
C LEU A 14 30.74 21.97 16.04
N ILE A 15 31.03 23.02 15.28
CA ILE A 15 30.06 23.66 14.37
C ILE A 15 29.90 22.82 13.09
N VAL A 16 30.99 22.28 12.55
CA VAL A 16 30.95 21.41 11.36
C VAL A 16 30.29 20.07 11.66
N SER A 17 30.47 19.52 12.87
CA SER A 17 29.78 18.28 13.28
C SER A 17 28.28 18.48 13.55
N SER A 18 27.87 19.66 14.04
CA SER A 18 26.44 19.99 14.20
C SER A 18 25.74 20.34 12.87
N LEU A 19 26.48 20.84 11.87
CA LEU A 19 25.94 21.11 10.53
C LEU A 19 25.76 19.84 9.67
N PHE A 20 26.46 18.76 9.99
CA PHE A 20 26.42 17.50 9.21
C PHE A 20 25.18 16.63 9.51
N ILE A 21 24.54 16.81 10.67
CA ILE A 21 23.36 16.01 11.07
C ILE A 21 22.09 16.42 10.30
N VAL A 22 22.03 17.65 9.78
CA VAL A 22 20.86 18.16 9.03
C VAL A 22 20.78 17.57 7.61
N LEU A 23 21.89 17.06 7.05
CA LEU A 23 21.97 16.58 5.67
C LEU A 23 21.85 15.05 5.51
N LEU A 24 21.77 14.30 6.62
CA LEU A 24 21.41 12.87 6.61
C LEU A 24 19.92 12.62 6.83
N GLY A 25 19.10 13.68 6.84
CA GLY A 25 17.67 13.59 6.57
C GLY A 25 17.47 13.26 5.10
N CYS A 26 17.79 12.02 4.73
CA CYS A 26 17.40 11.42 3.47
C CYS A 26 15.94 11.80 3.21
N GLY A 27 15.66 12.34 2.02
CA GLY A 27 14.29 12.46 1.52
C GLY A 27 13.71 11.07 1.32
N THR A 28 13.47 10.35 2.41
CA THR A 28 12.49 9.29 2.43
C THR A 28 11.17 10.01 2.22
N ILE A 29 10.62 9.87 1.02
CA ILE A 29 9.17 9.97 0.84
C ILE A 29 8.60 9.06 1.91
N GLN A 30 8.14 9.65 3.01
CA GLN A 30 7.38 8.92 4.00
C GLN A 30 6.06 8.67 3.29
N LYS A 31 5.95 7.52 2.59
CA LYS A 31 4.65 6.89 2.38
C LYS A 31 4.01 6.97 3.75
N ASN A 32 2.95 7.77 3.89
CA ASN A 32 2.26 7.97 5.16
C ASN A 32 1.99 6.58 5.71
N GLN A 33 2.81 6.12 6.67
CA GLN A 33 2.64 4.78 7.16
C GLN A 33 1.34 4.81 7.94
N PRO A 34 0.34 4.01 7.55
CA PRO A 34 -0.91 3.96 8.28
C PRO A 34 -0.58 3.72 9.75
N SER A 35 -1.25 4.45 10.64
CA SER A 35 -1.14 4.20 12.07
C SER A 35 -1.28 2.70 12.35
N ASN A 36 -0.55 2.16 13.32
CA ASN A 36 -0.62 0.72 13.65
C ASN A 36 -2.08 0.21 13.77
N LEU A 37 -2.97 1.06 14.28
CA LEU A 37 -4.40 0.79 14.39
C LEU A 37 -5.10 0.65 13.02
N SER A 38 -4.85 1.53 12.06
CA SER A 38 -5.50 1.47 10.74
C SER A 38 -5.02 0.25 9.94
N TYR A 39 -3.75 -0.12 10.07
CA TYR A 39 -3.23 -1.37 9.52
C TYR A 39 -3.94 -2.60 10.15
N GLN A 40 -4.05 -2.65 11.49
CA GLN A 40 -4.73 -3.75 12.18
C GLN A 40 -6.22 -3.86 11.78
N LEU A 41 -6.90 -2.73 11.61
CA LEU A 41 -8.28 -2.69 11.12
C LEU A 41 -8.37 -3.24 9.70
N SER A 42 -7.49 -2.79 8.79
CA SER A 42 -7.44 -3.29 7.41
C SER A 42 -7.30 -4.82 7.37
N TYR A 43 -6.36 -5.38 8.14
CA TYR A 43 -6.18 -6.83 8.25
C TYR A 43 -7.43 -7.55 8.78
N SER A 44 -8.09 -7.00 9.81
CA SER A 44 -9.29 -7.62 10.37
C SER A 44 -10.44 -7.65 9.36
N TYR A 45 -10.64 -6.58 8.60
CA TYR A 45 -11.65 -6.52 7.55
C TYR A 45 -11.30 -7.45 6.39
N LEU A 46 -10.02 -7.54 6.02
CA LEU A 46 -9.53 -8.48 5.00
C LEU A 46 -9.83 -9.93 5.35
N ASP A 47 -9.57 -10.34 6.60
CA ASP A 47 -9.87 -11.71 7.07
C ASP A 47 -11.36 -12.00 7.01
N GLN A 48 -12.21 -11.05 7.41
CA GLN A 48 -13.66 -11.20 7.32
C GLN A 48 -14.13 -11.28 5.86
N GLY A 49 -13.57 -10.45 4.98
CA GLY A 49 -13.83 -10.49 3.54
C GLY A 49 -13.49 -11.85 2.94
N ASN A 50 -12.33 -12.42 3.31
CA ASN A 50 -11.91 -13.75 2.88
C ASN A 50 -12.87 -14.84 3.36
N ILE A 51 -13.36 -14.77 4.61
CA ILE A 51 -14.36 -15.71 5.12
C ILE A 51 -15.66 -15.63 4.31
N PHE A 52 -16.16 -14.43 4.04
CA PHE A 52 -17.37 -14.26 3.22
C PHE A 52 -17.17 -14.73 1.77
N LEU A 53 -15.99 -14.49 1.20
CA LEU A 53 -15.63 -14.94 -0.15
C LEU A 53 -15.64 -16.47 -0.23
N GLN A 54 -15.05 -17.16 0.76
CA GLN A 54 -15.07 -18.63 0.87
C GLN A 54 -16.50 -19.18 1.01
N GLN A 55 -17.37 -18.45 1.73
CA GLN A 55 -18.79 -18.76 1.86
C GLN A 55 -19.62 -18.40 0.62
N LYS A 56 -18.99 -17.87 -0.45
CA LYS A 56 -19.65 -17.35 -1.66
C LYS A 56 -20.63 -16.21 -1.41
N ARG A 57 -20.49 -15.52 -0.28
CA ARG A 57 -21.32 -14.37 0.12
C ARG A 57 -20.67 -13.09 -0.41
N TYR A 58 -20.67 -12.94 -1.73
CA TYR A 58 -19.84 -11.95 -2.41
C TYR A 58 -20.13 -10.51 -2.02
N GLN A 59 -21.39 -10.13 -1.81
CA GLN A 59 -21.70 -8.75 -1.41
C GLN A 59 -21.16 -8.39 -0.03
N GLN A 60 -21.19 -9.32 0.91
CA GLN A 60 -20.60 -9.10 2.23
C GLN A 60 -19.08 -9.12 2.16
N ALA A 61 -18.49 -9.93 1.28
CA ALA A 61 -17.06 -9.88 1.03
C ALA A 61 -16.65 -8.51 0.48
N ILE A 62 -17.41 -7.97 -0.49
CA ILE A 62 -17.21 -6.62 -1.04
C ILE A 62 -17.25 -5.57 0.07
N GLU A 63 -18.29 -5.57 0.90
CA GLU A 63 -18.41 -4.63 2.02
C GLU A 63 -17.18 -4.67 2.95
N GLN A 64 -16.71 -5.86 3.30
CA GLN A 64 -15.53 -5.98 4.17
C GLN A 64 -14.25 -5.54 3.47
N PHE A 65 -14.04 -5.91 2.21
CA PHE A 65 -12.85 -5.47 1.49
C PHE A 65 -12.84 -3.96 1.22
N GLN A 66 -14.00 -3.33 1.00
CA GLN A 66 -14.12 -1.88 0.93
C GLN A 66 -13.65 -1.22 2.24
N LEU A 67 -14.10 -1.70 3.39
CA LEU A 67 -13.61 -1.22 4.69
C LEU A 67 -12.10 -1.45 4.87
N ALA A 68 -11.57 -2.56 4.34
CA ALA A 68 -10.13 -2.83 4.37
C ALA A 68 -9.33 -1.83 3.52
N VAL A 69 -9.85 -1.45 2.35
CA VAL A 69 -9.26 -0.41 1.47
C VAL A 69 -9.41 0.97 2.10
N GLU A 70 -10.52 1.29 2.75
CA GLU A 70 -10.69 2.56 3.47
C GLU A 70 -9.68 2.71 4.62
N ALA A 71 -9.38 1.61 5.32
CA ALA A 71 -8.43 1.59 6.42
C ALA A 71 -6.95 1.63 5.95
N ASP A 72 -6.65 1.00 4.82
CA ASP A 72 -5.34 1.05 4.16
C ASP A 72 -5.50 1.09 2.63
N PRO A 73 -5.53 2.30 2.03
CA PRO A 73 -5.72 2.49 0.60
C PRO A 73 -4.58 2.00 -0.28
N ASP A 74 -3.42 1.68 0.29
CA ASP A 74 -2.27 1.15 -0.44
C ASP A 74 -2.14 -0.38 -0.28
N SER A 75 -3.08 -1.02 0.43
CA SER A 75 -3.03 -2.47 0.68
C SER A 75 -3.36 -3.26 -0.58
N VAL A 76 -2.31 -3.83 -1.17
CA VAL A 76 -2.40 -4.70 -2.35
C VAL A 76 -3.34 -5.89 -2.11
N MET A 77 -3.29 -6.48 -0.92
CA MET A 77 -4.15 -7.62 -0.57
C MET A 77 -5.62 -7.21 -0.48
N SER A 78 -5.93 -6.01 0.03
CA SER A 78 -7.30 -5.51 0.13
C SER A 78 -7.89 -5.24 -1.25
N HIS A 79 -7.13 -4.58 -2.13
CA HIS A 79 -7.52 -4.36 -3.53
C HIS A 79 -7.68 -5.68 -4.30
N ALA A 80 -6.76 -6.63 -4.13
CA ALA A 80 -6.88 -7.94 -4.76
C ALA A 80 -8.14 -8.69 -4.29
N GLY A 81 -8.38 -8.73 -2.98
CA GLY A 81 -9.57 -9.33 -2.39
C GLY A 81 -10.87 -8.70 -2.91
N LEU A 82 -10.91 -7.36 -2.99
CA LEU A 82 -12.04 -6.61 -3.53
C LEU A 82 -12.28 -6.93 -5.02
N GLY A 83 -11.22 -6.97 -5.83
CA GLY A 83 -11.29 -7.35 -7.24
C GLY A 83 -11.84 -8.77 -7.45
N TRP A 84 -11.39 -9.74 -6.64
CA TRP A 84 -11.94 -11.10 -6.67
C TRP A 84 -13.41 -11.15 -6.25
N ALA A 85 -13.80 -10.39 -5.23
CA ALA A 85 -15.18 -10.35 -4.77
C ALA A 85 -16.10 -9.74 -5.83
N TYR A 86 -15.69 -8.64 -6.47
CA TYR A 86 -16.41 -8.05 -7.59
C TYR A 86 -16.54 -9.02 -8.77
N TYR A 87 -15.45 -9.69 -9.16
CA TYR A 87 -15.49 -10.68 -10.23
C TYR A 87 -16.51 -11.79 -9.96
N ASN A 88 -16.47 -12.37 -8.76
CA ASN A 88 -17.40 -13.44 -8.37
C ASN A 88 -18.86 -12.96 -8.23
N SER A 89 -19.08 -11.67 -7.92
CA SER A 89 -20.40 -11.05 -7.91
C SER A 89 -20.94 -10.67 -9.29
N GLY A 90 -20.12 -10.80 -10.35
CA GLY A 90 -20.47 -10.40 -11.72
C GLY A 90 -20.25 -8.91 -12.02
N MET A 91 -19.68 -8.14 -11.09
CA MET A 91 -19.35 -6.72 -11.26
C MET A 91 -18.01 -6.57 -11.99
N ILE A 92 -18.01 -6.95 -13.27
CA ILE A 92 -16.79 -7.10 -14.08
C ILE A 92 -16.00 -5.79 -14.22
N ASP A 93 -16.67 -4.66 -14.46
CA ASP A 93 -16.01 -3.35 -14.58
C ASP A 93 -15.22 -2.98 -13.32
N ALA A 94 -15.85 -3.17 -12.15
CA ALA A 94 -15.22 -2.88 -10.87
C ALA A 94 -14.03 -3.81 -10.60
N ALA A 95 -14.15 -5.10 -10.94
CA ALA A 95 -13.05 -6.05 -10.81
C ALA A 95 -11.82 -5.68 -11.66
N ILE A 96 -12.04 -5.15 -12.86
CA ILE A 96 -10.98 -4.67 -13.75
C ILE A 96 -10.24 -3.49 -13.10
N VAL A 97 -10.98 -2.50 -12.59
CA VAL A 97 -10.41 -1.32 -11.94
C VAL A 97 -9.53 -1.73 -10.76
N GLU A 98 -10.01 -2.61 -9.89
CA GLU A 98 -9.25 -3.03 -8.71
C GLU A 98 -7.95 -3.75 -9.06
N GLY A 99 -7.95 -4.63 -10.06
CA GLY A 99 -6.68 -5.27 -10.44
C GLY A 99 -5.75 -4.38 -11.26
N GLU A 100 -6.24 -3.32 -11.90
CA GLU A 100 -5.37 -2.25 -12.40
C GLU A 100 -4.64 -1.54 -11.25
N ILE A 101 -5.33 -1.30 -10.13
CA ILE A 101 -4.70 -0.74 -8.94
C ILE A 101 -3.62 -1.69 -8.41
N VAL A 102 -3.90 -2.99 -8.29
CA VAL A 102 -2.90 -4.00 -7.87
C VAL A 102 -1.67 -3.99 -8.79
N MET A 103 -1.86 -3.95 -10.11
CA MET A 103 -0.76 -3.87 -11.09
C MET A 103 0.11 -2.61 -10.91
N ASN A 104 -0.50 -1.50 -10.51
CA ASN A 104 0.20 -0.24 -10.30
C ASN A 104 0.92 -0.19 -8.94
N LEU A 105 0.32 -0.77 -7.89
CA LEU A 105 0.89 -0.76 -6.54
C LEU A 105 2.08 -1.70 -6.41
N GLU A 106 1.92 -2.95 -6.82
CA GLU A 106 2.98 -3.97 -6.75
C GLU A 106 2.99 -4.86 -8.01
N PRO A 107 3.79 -4.49 -9.02
CA PRO A 107 3.95 -5.27 -10.26
C PRO A 107 4.50 -6.69 -10.08
N ASN A 108 4.98 -7.04 -8.88
CA ASN A 108 5.55 -8.36 -8.57
C ASN A 108 4.72 -9.13 -7.53
N HIS A 109 3.47 -8.72 -7.25
CA HIS A 109 2.63 -9.39 -6.28
C HIS A 109 2.33 -10.85 -6.70
N PRO A 110 2.33 -11.84 -5.77
CA PRO A 110 2.16 -13.26 -6.12
C PRO A 110 0.88 -13.58 -6.90
N ASP A 111 -0.23 -12.91 -6.58
CA ASP A 111 -1.52 -13.12 -7.25
C ASP A 111 -1.67 -12.33 -8.56
N LEU A 112 -0.71 -11.45 -8.85
CA LEU A 112 -0.80 -10.56 -9.99
C LEU A 112 -0.89 -11.28 -11.34
N PRO A 113 -0.13 -12.35 -11.63
CA PRO A 113 -0.24 -13.05 -12.91
C PRO A 113 -1.66 -13.61 -13.13
N VAL A 114 -2.29 -14.15 -12.08
CA VAL A 114 -3.64 -14.70 -12.14
C VAL A 114 -4.65 -13.58 -12.40
N LEU A 115 -4.55 -12.49 -11.63
CA LEU A 115 -5.44 -11.33 -11.76
C LEU A 115 -5.27 -10.63 -13.12
N SER A 116 -4.04 -10.49 -13.61
CA SER A 116 -3.73 -9.88 -14.91
C SER A 116 -4.31 -10.69 -16.06
N ASN A 117 -4.16 -12.02 -16.03
CA ASN A 117 -4.75 -12.89 -17.04
C ASN A 117 -6.29 -12.78 -17.04
N LEU A 118 -6.89 -12.79 -15.85
CA LEU A 118 -8.33 -12.64 -15.69
C LEU A 118 -8.83 -11.30 -16.26
N ILE A 119 -8.19 -10.20 -15.89
CA ILE A 119 -8.56 -8.85 -16.34
C ILE A 119 -8.40 -8.68 -17.84
N ASN A 120 -7.28 -9.18 -18.41
CA ASN A 120 -7.06 -9.13 -19.85
C ASN A 120 -8.15 -9.88 -20.61
N GLN A 121 -8.56 -11.05 -20.12
CA GLN A 121 -9.66 -11.80 -20.70
C GLN A 121 -10.98 -11.02 -20.60
N LEU A 122 -11.30 -10.44 -19.45
CA LEU A 122 -12.53 -9.67 -19.24
C LEU A 122 -12.60 -8.44 -20.13
N LYS A 123 -11.50 -7.69 -20.27
CA LYS A 123 -11.41 -6.55 -21.20
C LYS A 123 -11.66 -6.96 -22.65
N GLN A 124 -11.15 -8.11 -23.08
CA GLN A 124 -11.41 -8.62 -24.43
C GLN A 124 -12.87 -8.99 -24.65
N TYR A 125 -13.57 -9.52 -23.64
CA TYR A 125 -15.00 -9.80 -23.73
C TYR A 125 -15.84 -8.53 -23.93
N GLN A 126 -15.44 -7.40 -23.33
CA GLN A 126 -16.15 -6.12 -23.47
C GLN A 126 -15.93 -5.44 -24.81
N GLN A 127 -14.87 -5.79 -25.52
CA GLN A 127 -14.50 -5.21 -26.81
C GLN A 127 -15.08 -5.96 -28.02
N ARG A 128 -15.87 -7.02 -27.78
CA ARG A 128 -16.53 -7.83 -28.82
C ARG A 128 -18.02 -7.50 -28.89
#